data_AF-A0A8J2S2H9-F1
#
_entry.id   AF-A0A8J2S2H9-F1
#
_cell.length_a   1.000
_cell.length_b   1.000
_cell.length_c   1.000
_cell.angle_alpha   90.00
_cell.angle_beta   90.00
_cell.angle_gamma   90.00
#
_symmetry.space_group_name_H-M   'P 1'
#
loop_
_entity.id
_entity.type
_entity.pdbx_description
1 polymer ?
#
loop_
_entity_poly.entity_id
_entity_poly.type
_entity_poly.pdbx_seq_one_letter_code
_entity_poly.pdbx_strand_id
1 'polypeptide(L)'
;MADQQDVQTPKLEDLPKVAENLKSQLEQFNQGALKDVETQEKVVLPTAEDVQQEKQHNQLIQSVEGFSPDALRKTETVEKLVLPNAEDVQQEKQHNQFIQSVEGFNTEVLRKTETVEKSVLPNAEEMATEKAVETVLKGIEDFDPSVLKHTETQEKVVLPDAEAVQQEKTQQNLLHGVESFDKSALKPTDTVEKIILPATEDIAQEKGQQQLREGIETFDPANLKHAETQEKNPLPTKEAIEQEKQN
;
A
#
# COMPACT_ATOMS: atom_id res chain seq x y z
N MET A 1 -18.34 60.40 -25.15
CA MET A 1 -19.72 60.24 -25.64
C MET A 1 -19.92 58.76 -25.95
N ALA A 2 -20.70 58.05 -25.12
CA ALA A 2 -21.07 56.67 -25.41
C ALA A 2 -22.35 56.69 -26.26
N ASP A 3 -22.29 56.07 -27.43
CA ASP A 3 -23.41 55.80 -28.31
C ASP A 3 -24.49 55.03 -27.54
N GLN A 4 -25.63 55.66 -27.29
CA GLN A 4 -26.85 54.98 -26.87
C GLN A 4 -27.42 54.32 -28.12
N GLN A 5 -27.15 53.02 -28.29
CA GLN A 5 -27.93 52.20 -29.20
C GLN A 5 -29.35 52.09 -28.63
N ASP A 6 -30.29 52.80 -29.26
CA ASP A 6 -31.73 52.55 -29.14
C ASP A 6 -31.99 51.08 -29.47
N VAL A 7 -32.21 50.26 -28.44
CA VAL A 7 -32.65 48.87 -28.60
C VAL A 7 -34.10 48.93 -29.08
N GLN A 8 -34.29 48.94 -30.40
CA GLN A 8 -35.59 48.80 -31.03
C GLN A 8 -36.22 47.49 -30.56
N THR A 9 -37.27 47.57 -29.76
CA THR A 9 -38.13 46.42 -29.47
C THR A 9 -38.83 46.03 -30.77
N PRO A 10 -38.74 44.76 -31.21
CA PRO A 10 -39.34 44.33 -32.47
C PRO A 10 -40.87 44.51 -32.40
N LYS A 11 -41.44 45.19 -33.40
CA LYS A 11 -42.89 45.39 -33.52
C LYS A 11 -43.53 44.07 -33.96
N LEU A 12 -44.76 43.81 -33.51
CA LEU A 12 -45.48 42.54 -33.75
C LEU A 12 -45.54 42.13 -35.24
N GLU A 13 -45.50 43.13 -36.12
CA GLU A 13 -45.56 43.00 -37.59
C GLU A 13 -44.27 42.41 -38.19
N ASP A 14 -43.13 42.60 -37.53
CA ASP A 14 -41.80 42.18 -37.98
C ASP A 14 -41.37 40.80 -37.45
N LEU A 15 -42.18 40.17 -36.59
CA LEU A 15 -41.89 38.82 -36.10
C LEU A 15 -42.23 37.76 -37.16
N PRO A 16 -41.38 36.72 -37.33
CA PRO A 16 -41.65 35.64 -38.27
C PRO A 16 -42.97 34.94 -37.91
N LYS A 17 -43.85 34.79 -38.91
CA LYS A 17 -45.11 34.08 -38.74
C LYS A 17 -44.82 32.61 -38.46
N VAL A 18 -45.41 32.08 -37.39
CA VAL A 18 -45.32 30.66 -37.02
C VAL A 18 -45.81 29.82 -38.20
N ALA A 19 -45.00 28.84 -38.63
CA ALA A 19 -45.36 27.93 -39.72
C ALA A 19 -46.69 27.23 -39.40
N GLU A 20 -47.59 27.12 -40.37
CA GLU A 20 -48.96 26.60 -40.15
C GLU A 20 -48.97 25.22 -39.49
N ASN A 21 -47.98 24.37 -39.80
CA ASN A 21 -47.85 23.06 -39.18
C ASN A 21 -47.57 23.13 -37.66
N LEU A 22 -46.66 24.02 -37.24
CA LEU A 22 -46.35 24.23 -35.83
C LEU A 22 -47.53 24.88 -35.10
N LYS A 23 -48.23 25.80 -35.76
CA LYS A 23 -49.45 26.41 -35.22
C LYS A 23 -50.55 25.36 -34.97
N SER A 24 -50.78 24.47 -35.94
CA SER A 24 -51.74 23.36 -35.79
C SER A 24 -51.35 22.38 -34.68
N GLN A 25 -50.05 22.07 -34.54
CA GLN A 25 -49.56 21.20 -33.46
C GLN A 25 -49.75 21.82 -32.08
N LEU A 26 -49.54 23.14 -31.95
CA LEU A 26 -49.75 23.88 -30.70
C LEU A 26 -51.24 24.01 -30.35
N GLU A 27 -52.10 24.24 -31.34
CA GLU A 27 -53.57 24.30 -31.15
C GLU A 27 -54.16 22.92 -30.74
N GLN A 28 -53.54 21.83 -31.19
CA GLN A 28 -53.91 20.46 -30.84
C GLN A 28 -53.09 19.88 -29.67
N PHE A 29 -52.18 20.67 -29.09
CA PHE A 29 -51.29 20.20 -28.05
C PHE A 29 -52.07 19.90 -26.77
N ASN A 30 -52.17 18.62 -26.42
CA ASN A 30 -52.79 18.19 -25.18
C ASN A 30 -51.78 18.26 -24.03
N GLN A 31 -51.92 19.27 -23.16
CA GLN A 31 -51.08 19.38 -21.96
C GLN A 31 -51.20 18.17 -21.03
N GLY A 32 -52.32 17.43 -21.06
CA GLY A 32 -52.48 16.18 -20.31
C GLY A 32 -51.72 14.98 -20.89
N ALA A 33 -51.07 15.13 -22.05
CA ALA A 33 -50.15 14.14 -22.59
C ALA A 33 -48.70 14.35 -22.11
N LEU A 34 -48.42 15.46 -21.41
CA LEU A 34 -47.16 15.61 -20.69
C LEU A 34 -47.12 14.56 -19.58
N LYS A 35 -46.01 13.83 -19.48
CA LYS A 35 -45.81 12.91 -18.37
C LYS A 35 -45.66 13.74 -17.10
N ASP A 36 -46.49 13.47 -16.10
CA ASP A 36 -46.23 13.94 -14.75
C ASP A 36 -44.88 13.38 -14.30
N VAL A 37 -43.93 14.27 -14.02
CA VAL A 37 -42.65 13.93 -13.41
C VAL A 37 -42.73 14.37 -11.96
N GLU A 38 -42.84 13.39 -11.06
CA GLU A 38 -42.79 13.62 -9.62
C GLU A 38 -41.37 14.05 -9.24
N THR A 39 -41.21 15.31 -8.80
CA THR A 39 -39.93 15.82 -8.31
C THR A 39 -39.69 15.27 -6.89
N GLN A 40 -38.79 14.31 -6.74
CA GLN A 40 -38.38 13.84 -5.42
C GLN A 40 -37.33 14.76 -4.81
N GLU A 41 -37.71 15.53 -3.79
CA GLU A 41 -36.76 16.22 -2.90
C GLU A 41 -36.09 15.16 -2.02
N LYS A 42 -34.81 14.86 -2.26
CA LYS A 42 -34.02 13.96 -1.40
C LYS A 42 -33.66 14.66 -0.10
N VAL A 43 -34.59 14.73 0.85
CA VAL A 43 -34.26 15.03 2.25
C VAL A 43 -33.72 13.74 2.87
N VAL A 44 -32.40 13.53 2.77
CA VAL A 44 -31.76 12.39 3.42
C VAL A 44 -31.60 12.74 4.90
N LEU A 45 -32.28 11.99 5.77
CA LEU A 45 -32.10 12.11 7.21
C LEU A 45 -30.69 11.58 7.58
N PRO A 46 -30.03 12.15 8.61
CA PRO A 46 -28.76 11.63 9.10
C PRO A 46 -28.88 10.13 9.38
N THR A 47 -27.91 9.36 8.92
CA THR A 47 -27.86 7.93 9.19
C THR A 47 -27.48 7.68 10.65
N ALA A 48 -27.72 6.46 11.14
CA ALA A 48 -27.28 6.07 12.48
C ALA A 48 -25.75 6.19 12.65
N GLU A 49 -24.99 5.98 11.57
CA GLU A 49 -23.54 6.15 11.54
C GLU A 49 -23.16 7.63 11.69
N ASP A 50 -23.83 8.53 10.96
CA ASP A 50 -23.56 9.97 11.04
C ASP A 50 -23.76 10.50 12.46
N VAL A 51 -24.85 10.08 13.13
CA VAL A 51 -25.13 10.47 14.52
C VAL A 51 -24.12 9.88 15.51
N GLN A 52 -23.62 8.66 15.25
CA GLN A 52 -22.59 8.05 16.09
C GLN A 52 -21.25 8.74 15.95
N GLN A 53 -20.85 9.09 14.71
CA GLN A 53 -19.63 9.84 14.46
C GLN A 53 -19.69 11.24 15.08
N GLU A 54 -20.81 11.94 14.94
CA GLU A 54 -21.03 13.24 15.59
C GLU A 54 -20.94 13.14 17.12
N LYS A 55 -21.49 12.07 17.71
CA LYS A 55 -21.40 11.83 19.15
C LYS A 55 -19.96 11.59 19.61
N GLN A 56 -19.18 10.79 18.87
CA GLN A 56 -17.76 10.56 19.18
C GLN A 56 -16.95 11.85 19.05
N HIS A 57 -17.20 12.64 18.01
CA HIS A 57 -16.54 13.93 17.79
C HIS A 57 -16.82 14.91 18.93
N ASN A 58 -18.09 15.06 19.32
CA ASN A 58 -18.47 15.92 20.45
C ASN A 58 -17.87 15.45 21.77
N GLN A 59 -17.76 14.14 22.00
CA GLN A 59 -17.12 13.60 23.20
C GLN A 59 -15.62 13.93 23.26
N LEU A 60 -14.93 13.89 22.11
CA LEU A 60 -13.52 14.27 22.01
C LEU A 60 -13.34 15.76 22.33
N ILE A 61 -14.17 16.63 21.74
CA ILE A 61 -14.10 18.08 21.99
C ILE A 61 -14.28 18.38 23.47
N GLN A 62 -15.33 17.82 24.10
CA GLN A 62 -15.58 18.03 25.53
C GLN A 62 -14.43 17.52 26.41
N SER A 63 -13.80 16.41 26.02
CA SER A 63 -12.65 15.85 26.75
C SER A 63 -11.41 16.76 26.66
N VAL A 64 -11.20 17.42 25.52
CA VAL A 64 -10.11 18.38 25.32
C VAL A 64 -10.41 19.71 26.02
N GLU A 65 -11.63 20.21 25.96
CA GLU A 65 -12.05 21.44 26.67
C GLU A 65 -11.96 21.31 28.19
N GLY A 66 -12.28 20.12 28.72
CA GLY A 66 -12.15 19.79 30.13
C GLY A 66 -10.73 19.38 30.57
N PHE A 67 -9.76 19.37 29.65
CA PHE A 67 -8.41 18.93 29.96
C PHE A 67 -7.69 19.92 30.88
N SER A 68 -7.33 19.46 32.09
CA SER A 68 -6.49 20.24 32.98
C SER A 68 -5.01 20.02 32.64
N PRO A 69 -4.25 21.07 32.28
CA PRO A 69 -2.81 20.96 32.01
C PRO A 69 -2.00 20.53 33.25
N ASP A 70 -2.58 20.63 34.46
CA ASP A 70 -1.94 20.13 35.69
C ASP A 70 -1.84 18.60 35.75
N ALA A 71 -2.61 17.89 34.93
CA ALA A 71 -2.52 16.44 34.77
C ALA A 71 -1.30 16.00 33.92
N LEU A 72 -0.65 16.94 33.22
CA LEU A 72 0.59 16.65 32.49
C LEU A 72 1.72 16.41 33.49
N ARG A 73 2.50 15.36 33.26
CA ARG A 73 3.72 15.10 34.03
C ARG A 73 4.67 16.27 33.84
N LYS A 74 5.01 16.95 34.95
CA LYS A 74 6.06 17.97 34.95
C LYS A 74 7.40 17.29 34.72
N THR A 75 8.08 17.66 33.64
CA THR A 75 9.45 17.23 33.35
C THR A 75 10.39 18.36 33.76
N GLU A 76 11.32 18.07 34.67
CA GLU A 76 12.35 19.02 35.07
C GLU A 76 13.42 19.06 33.97
N THR A 77 13.56 20.20 33.30
CA THR A 77 14.60 20.41 32.28
C THR A 77 15.92 20.72 32.99
N VAL A 78 16.83 19.76 33.04
CA VAL A 78 18.20 19.97 33.51
C VAL A 78 19.03 20.53 32.36
N GLU A 79 19.32 21.83 32.39
CA GLU A 79 20.26 22.46 31.46
C GLU A 79 21.69 22.02 31.81
N LYS A 80 22.34 21.26 30.92
CA LYS A 80 23.75 20.89 31.10
C LYS A 80 24.63 22.11 30.80
N LEU A 81 24.95 22.89 31.82
CA LEU A 81 26.05 23.86 31.79
C LEU A 81 27.39 23.11 31.86
N VAL A 82 27.85 22.55 30.73
CA VAL A 82 29.20 21.98 30.64
C VAL A 82 30.17 23.14 30.42
N LEU A 83 31.04 23.38 31.39
CA LEU A 83 32.15 24.32 31.23
C LEU A 83 33.14 23.76 30.19
N PRO A 84 33.76 24.61 29.35
CA PRO A 84 34.80 24.18 28.43
C PRO A 84 35.87 23.37 29.17
N ASN A 85 36.18 22.19 28.67
CA ASN A 85 37.19 21.34 29.26
C ASN A 85 38.60 21.79 28.81
N ALA A 86 39.66 21.19 29.37
CA ALA A 86 41.03 21.60 29.06
C ALA A 86 41.40 21.42 27.57
N GLU A 87 40.82 20.45 26.88
CA GLU A 87 41.02 20.22 25.45
C GLU A 87 40.38 21.35 24.63
N ASP A 88 39.16 21.75 24.98
CA ASP A 88 38.43 22.85 24.30
C ASP A 88 39.25 24.16 24.35
N VAL A 89 39.82 24.47 25.52
CA VAL A 89 40.66 25.66 25.73
C VAL A 89 41.98 25.56 24.95
N GLN A 90 42.57 24.37 24.85
CA GLN A 90 43.80 24.16 24.08
C GLN A 90 43.57 24.30 22.58
N GLN A 91 42.45 23.78 22.07
CA GLN A 91 42.07 23.94 20.68
C GLN A 91 41.79 25.40 20.33
N GLU A 92 41.06 26.13 21.20
CA GLU A 92 40.83 27.56 21.01
C GLU A 92 42.13 28.36 21.01
N LYS A 93 43.08 28.01 21.89
CA LYS A 93 44.40 28.65 21.92
C LYS A 93 45.21 28.40 20.65
N GLN A 94 45.22 27.17 20.13
CA GLN A 94 45.87 26.86 18.85
C GLN A 94 45.21 27.61 17.69
N HIS A 95 43.88 27.65 17.66
CA HIS A 95 43.13 28.37 16.64
C HIS A 95 43.47 29.86 16.64
N ASN A 96 43.43 30.51 17.80
CA ASN A 96 43.78 31.93 17.92
C ASN A 96 45.23 32.21 17.53
N GLN A 97 46.16 31.30 17.87
CA GLN A 97 47.56 31.44 17.43
C GLN A 97 47.71 31.33 15.91
N PHE A 98 46.95 30.43 15.26
CA PHE A 98 46.93 30.32 13.81
C PHE A 98 46.39 31.59 13.15
N ILE A 99 45.28 32.14 13.65
CA ILE A 99 44.70 33.38 13.13
C ILE A 99 45.70 34.54 13.22
N GLN A 100 46.35 34.73 14.38
CA GLN A 100 47.38 35.77 14.54
C GLN A 100 48.56 35.58 13.58
N SER A 101 48.96 34.34 13.32
CA SER A 101 50.02 34.02 12.36
C SER A 101 49.62 34.38 10.91
N VAL A 102 48.37 34.12 10.54
CA VAL A 102 47.82 34.48 9.22
C VAL A 102 47.67 36.00 9.09
N GLU A 103 47.19 36.69 10.13
CA GLU A 103 47.07 38.15 10.13
C GLU A 103 48.42 38.85 9.97
N GLY A 104 49.48 38.30 10.59
CA GLY A 104 50.85 38.81 10.47
C GLY A 104 51.60 38.31 9.22
N PHE A 105 50.95 37.53 8.35
CA PHE A 105 51.63 36.87 7.23
C PHE A 105 52.03 37.88 6.14
N ASN A 106 53.33 37.93 5.83
CA ASN A 106 53.83 38.79 4.76
C ASN A 106 53.44 38.22 3.38
N THR A 107 52.41 38.79 2.77
CA THR A 107 51.94 38.39 1.43
C THR A 107 52.95 38.64 0.30
N GLU A 108 53.99 39.46 0.52
CA GLU A 108 55.01 39.76 -0.49
C GLU A 108 55.94 38.56 -0.78
N VAL A 109 55.97 37.56 0.11
CA VAL A 109 56.74 36.32 -0.13
C VAL A 109 55.98 35.30 -0.99
N LEU A 110 54.71 35.55 -1.31
CA LEU A 110 53.91 34.68 -2.17
C LEU A 110 54.33 34.84 -3.64
N ARG A 111 54.61 33.71 -4.30
CA ARG A 111 54.85 33.70 -5.75
C ARG A 111 53.58 34.12 -6.49
N LYS A 112 53.67 35.18 -7.29
CA LYS A 112 52.59 35.57 -8.21
C LYS A 112 52.37 34.47 -9.23
N THR A 113 51.14 34.00 -9.36
CA THR A 113 50.72 33.00 -10.35
C THR A 113 49.71 33.65 -11.29
N GLU A 114 49.97 33.61 -12.59
CA GLU A 114 49.02 34.06 -13.62
C GLU A 114 47.92 33.00 -13.78
N THR A 115 46.68 33.35 -13.45
CA THR A 115 45.51 32.51 -13.69
C THR A 115 45.01 32.73 -15.11
N VAL A 116 45.11 31.71 -15.96
CA VAL A 116 44.47 31.69 -17.29
C VAL A 116 43.06 31.15 -17.13
N GLU A 117 42.06 32.03 -17.18
CA GLU A 117 40.65 31.65 -17.20
C GLU A 117 40.30 31.06 -18.57
N LYS A 118 39.87 29.79 -18.59
CA LYS A 118 39.46 29.10 -19.81
C LYS A 118 37.97 29.38 -20.04
N SER A 119 37.64 30.48 -20.71
CA SER A 119 36.29 30.75 -21.20
C SER A 119 35.99 29.78 -22.35
N VAL A 120 35.32 28.67 -22.07
CA VAL A 120 34.89 27.73 -23.11
C VAL A 120 33.59 28.26 -23.71
N LEU A 121 33.62 28.60 -25.00
CA LEU A 121 32.43 28.98 -25.76
C LEU A 121 31.56 27.74 -25.99
N PRO A 122 30.22 27.90 -26.05
CA PRO A 122 29.31 26.81 -26.40
C PRO A 122 29.76 26.16 -27.70
N ASN A 123 29.84 24.82 -27.68
CA ASN A 123 30.25 24.08 -28.88
C ASN A 123 29.10 24.01 -29.90
N ALA A 124 29.41 23.59 -31.13
CA ALA A 124 28.41 23.56 -32.21
C ALA A 124 27.24 22.60 -31.94
N GLU A 125 27.47 21.55 -31.13
CA GLU A 125 26.43 20.59 -30.75
C GLU A 125 25.49 21.19 -29.71
N GLU A 126 26.02 21.91 -28.72
CA GLU A 126 25.25 22.66 -27.71
C GLU A 126 24.38 23.76 -28.34
N MET A 127 24.91 24.52 -29.32
CA MET A 127 24.08 25.51 -30.04
C MET A 127 23.00 24.85 -30.91
N ALA A 128 23.27 23.69 -31.48
CA ALA A 128 22.30 22.98 -32.30
C ALA A 128 21.14 22.43 -31.45
N THR A 129 21.44 21.89 -30.26
CA THR A 129 20.41 21.42 -29.33
C THR A 129 19.57 22.56 -28.78
N GLU A 130 20.20 23.69 -28.41
CA GLU A 130 19.48 24.88 -27.94
C GLU A 130 18.53 25.42 -29.01
N LYS A 131 18.99 25.53 -30.27
CA LYS A 131 18.15 25.97 -31.39
C LYS A 131 17.02 24.99 -31.72
N ALA A 132 17.24 23.70 -31.56
CA ALA A 132 16.20 22.69 -31.73
C ALA A 132 15.11 22.83 -30.66
N VAL A 133 15.49 23.05 -29.40
CA VAL A 133 14.54 23.30 -28.30
C VAL A 133 13.75 24.58 -28.53
N GLU A 134 14.41 25.66 -28.93
CA GLU A 134 13.77 26.94 -29.25
C GLU A 134 12.72 26.78 -30.37
N THR A 135 13.06 26.02 -31.41
CA THR A 135 12.15 25.75 -32.54
C THR A 135 10.89 25.00 -32.09
N VAL A 136 11.03 24.01 -31.20
CA VAL A 136 9.89 23.26 -30.65
C VAL A 136 9.01 24.16 -29.79
N LEU A 137 9.62 24.94 -28.89
CA LEU A 137 8.89 25.85 -28.01
C LEU A 137 8.09 26.87 -28.81
N LYS A 138 8.71 27.50 -29.81
CA LYS A 138 8.03 28.43 -30.70
C LYS A 138 6.90 27.76 -31.48
N GLY A 139 7.12 26.53 -31.96
CA GLY A 139 6.07 25.76 -32.63
C GLY A 139 4.86 25.45 -31.75
N ILE A 140 5.05 25.32 -30.42
CA ILE A 140 3.96 25.15 -29.45
C ILE A 140 3.28 26.50 -29.15
N GLU A 141 4.06 27.59 -29.03
CA GLU A 141 3.53 28.94 -28.78
C GLU A 141 2.67 29.44 -29.96
N ASP A 142 3.13 29.19 -31.19
CA ASP A 142 2.42 29.56 -32.42
C ASP A 142 1.34 28.53 -32.82
N PHE A 143 1.11 27.48 -32.03
CA PHE A 143 0.17 26.41 -32.36
C PHE A 143 -1.27 26.88 -32.21
N ASP A 144 -2.05 26.86 -33.30
CA ASP A 144 -3.49 27.15 -33.27
C ASP A 144 -4.28 25.92 -32.79
N PRO A 145 -4.87 25.92 -31.58
CA PRO A 145 -5.67 24.80 -31.09
C PRO A 145 -6.94 24.58 -31.91
N SER A 146 -7.38 25.56 -32.71
CA SER A 146 -8.59 25.47 -33.54
C SER A 146 -8.45 24.48 -34.69
N VAL A 147 -7.21 24.11 -35.07
CA VAL A 147 -6.96 23.10 -36.10
C VAL A 147 -7.05 21.66 -35.56
N LEU A 148 -7.15 21.48 -34.24
CA LEU A 148 -7.38 20.17 -33.65
C LEU A 148 -8.83 19.73 -33.94
N LYS A 149 -8.97 18.53 -34.48
CA LYS A 149 -10.29 17.92 -34.68
C LYS A 149 -10.91 17.63 -33.32
N HIS A 150 -12.13 18.12 -33.08
CA HIS A 150 -12.91 17.71 -31.93
C HIS A 150 -13.09 16.19 -31.94
N THR A 151 -12.62 15.53 -30.88
CA THR A 151 -12.82 14.10 -30.67
C THR A 151 -13.78 13.97 -29.50
N GLU A 152 -15.03 13.62 -29.81
CA GLU A 152 -16.05 13.35 -28.80
C GLU A 152 -15.77 11.97 -28.19
N THR A 153 -15.26 11.93 -26.96
CA THR A 153 -15.04 10.69 -26.23
C THR A 153 -16.38 10.18 -25.69
N GLN A 154 -16.94 9.14 -26.32
CA GLN A 154 -18.09 8.44 -25.75
C GLN A 154 -17.62 7.43 -24.68
N GLU A 155 -17.92 7.72 -23.42
CA GLU A 155 -17.82 6.74 -22.33
C GLU A 155 -18.84 5.63 -22.59
N LYS A 156 -18.36 4.41 -22.83
CA LYS A 156 -19.22 3.26 -23.05
C LYS A 156 -19.74 2.77 -21.70
N VAL A 157 -20.77 3.42 -21.17
CA VAL A 157 -21.57 2.85 -20.06
C VAL A 157 -22.39 1.71 -20.64
N VAL A 158 -21.84 0.50 -20.62
CA VAL A 158 -22.59 -0.70 -21.00
C VAL A 158 -23.50 -1.05 -19.82
N LEU A 159 -24.81 -0.91 -20.00
CA LEU A 159 -25.78 -1.41 -19.04
C LEU A 159 -25.60 -2.93 -18.89
N PRO A 160 -25.76 -3.50 -17.67
CA PRO A 160 -25.77 -4.94 -17.48
C PRO A 160 -26.79 -5.57 -18.43
N ASP A 161 -26.40 -6.63 -19.11
CA ASP A 161 -27.33 -7.36 -19.95
C ASP A 161 -28.37 -8.12 -19.11
N ALA A 162 -29.42 -8.61 -19.77
CA ALA A 162 -30.50 -9.32 -19.09
C ALA A 162 -30.01 -10.58 -18.35
N GLU A 163 -28.92 -11.20 -18.82
CA GLU A 163 -28.34 -12.38 -18.19
C GLU A 163 -27.64 -12.02 -16.88
N ALA A 164 -26.84 -10.96 -16.86
CA ALA A 164 -26.18 -10.44 -15.67
C ALA A 164 -27.18 -10.08 -14.57
N VAL A 165 -28.28 -9.40 -14.92
CA VAL A 165 -29.36 -9.05 -13.96
C VAL A 165 -30.07 -10.30 -13.43
N GLN A 166 -30.29 -11.31 -14.27
CA GLN A 166 -30.90 -12.58 -13.84
C GLN A 166 -29.98 -13.39 -12.93
N GLN A 167 -28.69 -13.43 -13.23
CA GLN A 167 -27.69 -14.07 -12.38
C GLN A 167 -27.61 -13.38 -11.02
N GLU A 168 -27.58 -12.05 -10.98
CA GLU A 168 -27.57 -11.27 -9.74
C GLU A 168 -28.84 -11.52 -8.91
N LYS A 169 -30.02 -11.53 -9.53
CA LYS A 169 -31.28 -11.84 -8.85
C LYS A 169 -31.29 -13.26 -8.28
N THR A 170 -30.73 -14.23 -9.00
CA THR A 170 -30.64 -15.62 -8.53
C THR A 170 -29.70 -15.74 -7.34
N GLN A 171 -28.55 -15.06 -7.40
CA GLN A 171 -27.60 -15.03 -6.28
C GLN A 171 -28.20 -14.34 -5.05
N GLN A 172 -28.88 -13.21 -5.24
CA GLN A 172 -29.54 -12.50 -4.16
C GLN A 172 -30.61 -13.37 -3.48
N ASN A 173 -31.42 -14.09 -4.25
CA ASN A 173 -32.44 -14.99 -3.71
C ASN A 173 -31.82 -16.16 -2.92
N LEU A 174 -30.71 -16.73 -3.40
CA LEU A 174 -30.00 -17.78 -2.68
C LEU A 174 -29.46 -17.26 -1.34
N LEU A 175 -28.84 -16.07 -1.35
CA LEU A 175 -28.30 -15.45 -0.15
C LEU A 175 -29.39 -15.19 0.89
N HIS A 176 -30.50 -14.57 0.46
CA HIS A 176 -31.65 -14.34 1.35
C HIS A 176 -32.22 -15.65 1.88
N GLY A 177 -32.31 -16.69 1.04
CA GLY A 177 -32.80 -18.00 1.48
C GLY A 177 -31.92 -18.66 2.55
N VAL A 178 -30.60 -18.45 2.50
CA VAL A 178 -29.65 -18.91 3.53
C VAL A 178 -29.72 -18.02 4.78
N GLU A 179 -29.82 -16.71 4.62
CA GLU A 179 -29.91 -15.76 5.75
C GLU A 179 -31.21 -15.95 6.54
N SER A 180 -32.34 -16.13 5.85
CA SER A 180 -33.64 -16.40 6.45
C SER A 180 -33.86 -17.87 6.80
N PHE A 181 -32.85 -18.73 6.66
CA PHE A 181 -33.00 -20.16 6.90
C PHE A 181 -33.26 -20.44 8.38
N ASP A 182 -34.43 -21.00 8.68
CA ASP A 182 -34.78 -21.41 10.02
C ASP A 182 -34.00 -22.68 10.42
N LYS A 183 -33.00 -22.48 11.29
CA LYS A 183 -32.16 -23.57 11.83
C LYS A 183 -32.97 -24.59 12.64
N SER A 184 -34.17 -24.24 13.13
CA SER A 184 -35.04 -25.18 13.85
C SER A 184 -35.64 -26.25 12.93
N ALA A 185 -35.64 -26.03 11.61
CA ALA A 185 -36.04 -27.02 10.61
C ALA A 185 -34.96 -28.10 10.37
N LEU A 186 -33.73 -27.92 10.87
CA LEU A 186 -32.70 -28.96 10.82
C LEU A 186 -33.01 -30.06 11.82
N LYS A 187 -32.91 -31.31 11.37
CA LYS A 187 -33.04 -32.45 12.27
C LYS A 187 -31.87 -32.44 13.27
N PRO A 188 -32.12 -32.47 14.59
CA PRO A 188 -31.05 -32.64 15.56
C PRO A 188 -30.35 -33.97 15.27
N THR A 189 -29.02 -33.91 15.17
CA THR A 189 -28.17 -35.07 14.91
C THR A 189 -27.20 -35.16 16.07
N ASP A 190 -27.32 -36.21 16.88
CA ASP A 190 -26.39 -36.48 17.96
C ASP A 190 -25.08 -37.00 17.37
N THR A 191 -24.03 -36.18 17.40
CA THR A 191 -22.68 -36.60 17.03
C THR A 191 -22.03 -37.32 18.20
N VAL A 192 -21.94 -38.66 18.13
CA VAL A 192 -21.17 -39.45 19.10
C VAL A 192 -19.71 -39.46 18.67
N GLU A 193 -18.87 -38.72 19.38
CA GLU A 193 -17.42 -38.80 19.21
C GLU A 193 -16.94 -40.15 19.75
N LYS A 194 -16.42 -41.02 18.88
CA LYS A 194 -15.80 -42.29 19.30
C LYS A 194 -14.40 -42.05 19.82
N ILE A 195 -14.28 -41.44 20.99
CA ILE A 195 -13.03 -41.48 21.76
C ILE A 195 -12.98 -42.83 22.46
N ILE A 196 -12.43 -43.83 21.79
CA ILE A 196 -12.14 -45.13 22.41
C ILE A 196 -10.83 -44.95 23.18
N LEU A 197 -10.87 -45.10 24.50
CA LEU A 197 -9.65 -45.16 25.31
C LEU A 197 -8.84 -46.41 24.88
N PRO A 198 -7.50 -46.35 24.87
CA PRO A 198 -6.67 -47.53 24.62
C PRO A 198 -7.08 -48.68 25.55
N ALA A 199 -7.11 -49.91 25.04
CA ALA A 199 -7.45 -51.05 25.88
C ALA A 199 -6.34 -51.27 26.93
N THR A 200 -6.70 -51.90 28.05
CA THR A 200 -5.72 -52.28 29.09
C THR A 200 -4.56 -53.12 28.52
N GLU A 201 -4.84 -53.92 27.49
CA GLU A 201 -3.83 -54.70 26.75
C GLU A 201 -2.83 -53.80 26.02
N ASP A 202 -3.31 -52.76 25.31
CA ASP A 202 -2.46 -51.81 24.58
C ASP A 202 -1.51 -51.09 25.53
N ILE A 203 -2.02 -50.67 26.69
CA ILE A 203 -1.25 -50.01 27.75
C ILE A 203 -0.21 -50.97 28.35
N ALA A 204 -0.59 -52.23 28.58
CA ALA A 204 0.32 -53.23 29.13
C ALA A 204 1.46 -53.57 28.15
N GLN A 205 1.14 -53.69 26.86
CA GLN A 205 2.13 -53.92 25.81
C GLN A 205 3.09 -52.74 25.68
N GLU A 206 2.57 -51.51 25.63
CA GLU A 206 3.40 -50.31 25.57
C GLU A 206 4.32 -50.19 26.78
N LYS A 207 3.79 -50.43 27.99
CA LYS A 207 4.58 -50.42 29.22
C LYS A 207 5.70 -51.48 29.20
N GLY A 208 5.41 -52.68 28.70
CA GLY A 208 6.41 -53.73 28.53
C GLY A 208 7.51 -53.34 27.55
N GLN A 209 7.16 -52.70 26.42
CA GLN A 209 8.16 -52.21 25.47
C GLN A 209 9.03 -51.10 26.05
N GLN A 210 8.44 -50.16 26.80
CA GLN A 210 9.20 -49.10 27.47
C GLN A 210 10.21 -49.68 28.47
N GLN A 211 9.80 -50.64 29.30
CA GLN A 211 10.71 -51.31 30.24
C GLN A 211 11.85 -52.05 29.54
N LEU A 212 11.58 -52.74 28.42
CA LEU A 212 12.62 -53.40 27.63
C LEU A 212 13.62 -52.39 27.07
N ARG A 213 13.12 -51.28 26.51
CA ARG A 213 13.95 -50.21 25.96
C ARG A 213 14.83 -49.57 27.03
N GLU A 214 14.27 -49.22 28.18
CA GLU A 214 15.02 -48.69 29.32
C GLU A 214 16.10 -49.68 29.82
N GLY A 215 15.77 -50.97 29.88
CA GLY A 215 16.72 -52.03 30.25
C GLY A 215 17.91 -52.12 29.30
N ILE A 216 17.70 -51.91 27.99
CA ILE A 216 18.77 -51.87 26.99
C ILE A 216 19.56 -50.55 27.08
N GLU A 217 18.88 -49.41 27.20
CA GLU A 217 19.52 -48.08 27.28
C GLU A 217 20.43 -47.96 28.52
N THR A 218 20.03 -48.58 29.63
CA THR A 218 20.78 -48.57 30.90
C THR A 218 21.72 -49.76 31.07
N PHE A 219 21.79 -50.68 30.09
CA PHE A 219 22.64 -51.86 30.19
C PHE A 219 24.12 -51.48 30.17
N ASP A 220 24.82 -51.75 31.27
CA ASP A 220 26.27 -51.58 31.36
C ASP A 220 27.01 -52.79 30.73
N PRO A 221 27.72 -52.61 29.60
CA PRO A 221 28.47 -53.68 28.94
C PRO A 221 29.56 -54.29 29.83
N ALA A 222 30.04 -53.59 30.87
CA ALA A 222 31.02 -54.12 31.81
C ALA A 222 30.47 -55.30 32.64
N ASN A 223 29.15 -55.45 32.73
CA ASN A 223 28.51 -56.61 33.38
C ASN A 223 28.56 -57.88 32.52
N LEU A 224 29.00 -57.80 31.26
CA LEU A 224 29.23 -58.99 30.44
C LEU A 224 30.42 -59.78 30.99
N LYS A 225 30.20 -61.07 31.26
CA LYS A 225 31.28 -61.97 31.68
C LYS A 225 32.28 -62.12 30.55
N HIS A 226 33.58 -62.07 30.87
CA HIS A 226 34.64 -62.33 29.90
C HIS A 226 34.47 -63.72 29.30
N ALA A 227 34.42 -63.79 27.98
CA ALA A 227 34.40 -65.04 27.22
C ALA A 227 35.66 -65.10 26.37
N GLU A 228 36.48 -66.14 26.57
CA GLU A 228 37.66 -66.38 25.74
C GLU A 228 37.23 -67.07 24.44
N THR A 229 37.27 -66.34 23.33
CA THR A 229 36.97 -66.88 22.00
C THR A 229 38.25 -67.38 21.33
N GLN A 230 38.35 -68.68 21.02
CA GLN A 230 39.45 -69.20 20.20
C GLN A 230 39.11 -69.11 18.71
N GLU A 231 39.58 -68.04 18.07
CA GLU A 231 39.57 -67.92 16.61
C GLU A 231 40.74 -68.74 16.03
N LYS A 232 40.43 -69.86 15.37
CA LYS A 232 41.43 -70.63 14.64
C LYS A 232 41.58 -70.03 13.25
N ASN A 233 42.64 -69.25 13.04
CA ASN A 233 43.15 -68.87 11.72
C ASN A 233 44.36 -69.73 11.37
N PRO A 234 44.21 -71.02 11.02
CA PRO A 234 45.31 -71.79 10.48
C PRO A 234 45.75 -71.18 9.15
N LEU A 235 47.04 -70.84 9.04
CA LEU A 235 47.60 -70.40 7.77
C LEU A 235 47.49 -71.54 6.74
N PRO A 236 47.17 -71.24 5.47
CA PRO A 236 47.13 -72.25 4.41
C PRO A 236 48.44 -73.04 4.37
N THR A 237 48.35 -74.37 4.34
CA THR A 237 49.56 -75.21 4.19
C THR A 237 50.18 -74.99 2.82
N LYS A 238 51.47 -75.30 2.67
CA LYS A 238 52.17 -75.17 1.38
C LYS A 238 51.44 -75.91 0.25
N GLU A 239 50.86 -77.08 0.56
CA GLU A 239 50.05 -77.85 -0.39
C GLU A 239 48.81 -77.09 -0.87
N ALA A 240 48.11 -76.40 0.03
CA ALA A 240 46.94 -75.59 -0.33
C ALA A 240 47.34 -74.42 -1.25
N ILE A 241 48.47 -73.77 -0.96
CA ILE A 241 49.01 -72.67 -1.79
C ILE A 241 49.43 -73.19 -3.18
N GLU A 242 50.00 -74.39 -3.24
CA GLU A 242 50.51 -74.96 -4.49
C GLU A 242 49.39 -75.51 -5.39
N GLN A 243 48.32 -76.05 -4.80
CA GLN A 243 47.07 -76.35 -5.51
C GLN A 243 46.44 -75.08 -6.09
N GLU A 244 46.44 -73.98 -5.34
CA GLU A 244 45.87 -72.71 -5.82
C GLU A 244 46.70 -72.08 -6.95
N LYS A 245 48.03 -72.28 -6.95
CA LYS A 245 48.89 -71.88 -8.09
C LYS A 245 48.67 -72.70 -9.37
N GLN A 246 48.00 -73.86 -9.28
CA GLN A 246 47.68 -74.71 -10.43
C GLN A 246 46.27 -74.46 -11.00
N ASN A 247 45.47 -73.62 -10.34
CA ASN A 247 44.17 -73.12 -10.83
C ASN A 247 44.35 -71.77 -11.54
#